data_AF-A0A9D3Y2S1-F1
#
_entry.id   AF-A0A9D3Y2S1-F1
#
_cell.length_a   1.000
_cell.length_b   1.000
_cell.length_c   1.000
_cell.angle_alpha   90.00
_cell.angle_beta   90.00
_cell.angle_gamma   90.00
#
_symmetry.space_group_name_H-M   'P 1'
#
loop_
_entity.id
_entity.type
_entity.pdbx_description
1 polymer ?
#
loop_
_entity_poly.entity_id
_entity_poly.type
_entity_poly.pdbx_seq_one_letter_code
_entity_poly.pdbx_strand_id
1 'polypeptide(L)' 'MTSAGRGFDQYSGSSHYRLHGQQVLVYQAVVVVVVVVVVVVVVVVVVVVVVVVVVVVVVVVVVVVVVVEVVVVLVD' A
#
# COMPACT_ATOMS: atom_id res chain seq x y z
N MET A 1 -48.28 -18.36 42.28
CA MET A 1 -48.10 -17.06 41.58
C MET A 1 -47.32 -16.19 42.54
N THR A 2 -46.04 -15.89 42.34
CA THR A 2 -45.56 -14.95 41.31
C THR A 2 -44.08 -15.19 41.02
N SER A 3 -43.77 -15.48 39.76
CA SER A 3 -42.42 -15.42 39.21
C SER A 3 -42.19 -14.02 38.64
N ALA A 4 -41.50 -13.16 39.35
CA ALA A 4 -41.08 -11.86 38.85
C ALA A 4 -39.79 -11.45 39.56
N GLY A 5 -38.64 -11.81 39.00
CA GLY A 5 -37.35 -11.50 39.64
C GLY A 5 -36.12 -11.85 38.83
N ARG A 6 -36.23 -12.06 37.51
CA ARG A 6 -35.09 -12.35 36.63
C ARG A 6 -34.95 -11.32 35.50
N GLY A 7 -35.08 -10.04 35.84
CA GLY A 7 -35.08 -8.93 34.87
C GLY A 7 -33.95 -7.92 35.00
N PHE A 8 -33.19 -7.90 36.09
CA PHE A 8 -32.21 -6.82 36.35
C PHE A 8 -30.75 -7.18 36.07
N ASP A 9 -30.39 -8.47 35.96
CA ASP A 9 -28.99 -8.88 35.77
C ASP A 9 -28.57 -9.03 34.29
N GLN A 10 -29.52 -9.00 33.34
CA GLN A 10 -29.24 -9.20 31.91
C GLN A 10 -28.75 -7.94 31.17
N TYR A 11 -28.81 -6.76 31.80
CA TYR A 11 -28.34 -5.51 31.19
C TYR A 11 -26.86 -5.21 31.42
N SER A 12 -26.20 -5.88 32.39
CA SER A 12 -24.79 -5.62 32.71
C SER A 12 -23.82 -6.37 31.78
N GLY A 13 -24.23 -7.52 31.22
CA GLY A 13 -23.37 -8.32 30.34
C GLY A 13 -23.25 -7.80 28.90
N SER A 14 -24.24 -7.08 28.39
CA SER A 14 -24.33 -6.70 26.97
C SER A 14 -23.32 -5.64 26.53
N SER A 15 -22.77 -4.85 27.47
CA SER A 15 -21.77 -3.81 27.20
C SER A 15 -20.38 -4.40 26.92
N HIS A 16 -20.06 -5.55 27.52
CA HIS A 16 -18.72 -6.16 27.41
C HIS A 16 -18.46 -6.83 26.05
N TYR A 17 -19.50 -7.34 25.38
CA TYR A 17 -19.35 -7.93 24.03
C TYR A 17 -19.23 -6.86 22.95
N ARG A 18 -19.88 -5.70 23.12
CA ARG A 18 -19.79 -4.57 22.19
C ARG A 18 -18.40 -3.96 22.18
N LEU A 19 -17.75 -3.82 23.33
CA LEU A 19 -16.39 -3.30 23.43
C LEU A 19 -15.37 -4.24 22.78
N HIS A 20 -15.50 -5.57 22.95
CA HIS A 20 -14.62 -6.54 22.28
C HIS A 20 -14.80 -6.55 20.76
N GLY A 21 -16.04 -6.53 20.26
CA GLY A 21 -16.31 -6.45 18.83
C GLY A 21 -15.78 -5.15 18.20
N GLN A 22 -15.88 -4.04 18.92
CA GLN A 22 -15.39 -2.74 18.44
C GLN A 22 -13.86 -2.70 18.40
N GLN A 23 -13.16 -3.31 19.36
CA GLN A 23 -11.70 -3.40 19.34
C GLN A 23 -11.20 -4.21 18.13
N VAL A 24 -11.82 -5.35 17.81
CA VAL A 24 -11.43 -6.17 16.65
C VAL A 24 -11.57 -5.40 15.34
N LEU A 25 -12.66 -4.61 15.17
CA LEU A 25 -12.85 -3.77 14.00
C LEU A 25 -11.80 -2.68 13.87
N VAL A 26 -11.36 -2.08 14.98
CA VAL A 26 -10.28 -1.08 14.97
C VAL A 26 -8.96 -1.72 14.55
N TYR A 27 -8.60 -2.87 15.11
CA TYR A 27 -7.39 -3.58 14.69
C TYR A 27 -7.43 -3.97 13.21
N GLN A 28 -8.57 -4.50 12.74
CA GLN A 28 -8.75 -4.85 11.34
C GLN A 28 -8.63 -3.61 10.44
N ALA A 29 -9.24 -2.49 10.81
CA ALA A 29 -9.13 -1.24 10.07
C ALA A 29 -7.68 -0.74 10.00
N VAL A 30 -6.94 -0.78 11.12
CA VAL A 30 -5.52 -0.40 11.15
C VAL A 30 -4.70 -1.30 10.23
N VAL A 31 -4.91 -2.62 10.28
CA VAL A 31 -4.21 -3.56 9.40
C VAL A 31 -4.50 -3.25 7.93
N VAL A 32 -5.75 -2.99 7.57
CA VAL A 32 -6.12 -2.62 6.19
C VAL A 32 -5.42 -1.33 5.77
N VAL A 33 -5.41 -0.30 6.63
CA VAL A 33 -4.71 0.96 6.33
C VAL A 33 -3.20 0.72 6.13
N VAL A 34 -2.56 -0.06 7.00
CA VAL A 34 -1.14 -0.40 6.87
C VAL A 34 -0.87 -1.12 5.55
N VAL A 35 -1.69 -2.11 5.20
CA VAL A 35 -1.57 -2.84 3.93
C VAL A 35 -1.71 -1.90 2.74
N VAL A 36 -2.71 -1.01 2.76
CA VAL A 36 -2.91 -0.01 1.69
C VAL A 36 -1.69 0.89 1.56
N VAL A 37 -1.14 1.39 2.68
CA VAL A 37 0.07 2.22 2.67
C VAL A 37 1.25 1.46 2.07
N VAL A 38 1.46 0.21 2.47
CA VAL A 38 2.54 -0.63 1.92
C VAL A 38 2.38 -0.82 0.42
N VAL A 39 1.17 -1.12 -0.06
CA VAL A 39 0.88 -1.26 -1.49
C VAL A 39 1.20 0.02 -2.25
N VAL A 40 0.77 1.18 -1.72
CA VAL A 40 1.06 2.48 -2.34
C VAL A 40 2.57 2.71 -2.44
N VAL A 41 3.31 2.44 -1.36
CA VAL A 41 4.78 2.58 -1.35
C VAL A 41 5.41 1.68 -2.41
N VAL A 42 5.00 0.42 -2.51
CA VAL A 42 5.50 -0.52 -3.53
C VAL A 42 5.23 0.00 -4.94
N VAL A 43 4.02 0.50 -5.21
CA VAL A 43 3.67 1.07 -6.52
C VAL A 43 4.56 2.26 -6.86
N VAL A 44 4.78 3.17 -5.91
CA VAL A 44 5.67 4.32 -6.10
C VAL A 44 7.10 3.87 -6.43
N VAL A 45 7.63 2.89 -5.69
CA VAL A 45 8.98 2.34 -5.95
C VAL A 45 9.08 1.76 -7.36
N VAL A 46 8.07 0.98 -7.79
CA VAL A 46 8.03 0.40 -9.15
C VAL A 46 8.03 1.51 -10.20
N VAL A 47 7.22 2.56 -10.04
CA VAL A 47 7.17 3.69 -10.97
C VAL A 47 8.54 4.38 -11.06
N VAL A 48 9.21 4.63 -9.93
CA VAL A 48 10.54 5.24 -9.90
C VAL A 48 11.55 4.38 -10.65
N VAL A 49 11.56 3.06 -10.41
CA VAL A 49 12.46 2.12 -11.11
C VAL A 49 12.22 2.17 -12.62
N VAL A 50 10.96 2.14 -13.07
CA VAL A 50 10.62 2.23 -14.50
C VAL A 50 11.14 3.53 -15.11
N VAL A 51 10.95 4.67 -14.44
CA VAL A 51 11.47 5.97 -14.91
C VAL A 51 12.98 5.95 -15.04
N VAL A 52 13.71 5.41 -14.04
CA VAL A 52 15.18 5.30 -14.09
C VAL A 52 15.62 4.44 -15.27
N VAL A 53 14.98 3.29 -15.50
CA VAL A 53 15.30 2.41 -16.64
C VAL A 53 15.09 3.15 -17.97
N VAL A 54 13.97 3.87 -18.12
CA VAL A 54 13.69 4.66 -19.34
C VAL A 54 14.79 5.70 -19.57
N VAL A 55 15.19 6.43 -18.53
CA VAL A 55 16.26 7.44 -18.62
C VAL A 55 17.58 6.79 -19.06
N VAL A 56 17.96 5.65 -18.47
CA VAL A 56 19.18 4.93 -18.84
C VAL A 56 19.13 4.51 -20.31
N VAL A 57 18.01 3.96 -20.78
CA VAL A 57 17.86 3.56 -22.19
C VAL A 57 18.03 4.76 -23.12
N VAL A 58 17.40 5.89 -22.81
CA VAL A 58 17.53 7.12 -23.61
C VAL A 58 18.98 7.57 -23.67
N VAL A 59 19.69 7.60 -22.53
CA VAL A 59 21.11 7.99 -22.50
C VAL A 59 21.96 7.06 -23.37
N VAL A 60 21.75 5.74 -23.28
CA VAL A 60 22.48 4.77 -24.11
C VAL A 60 22.23 5.02 -25.60
N VAL A 61 20.98 5.24 -26.00
CA VAL A 61 20.64 5.53 -27.40
C VAL A 61 21.34 6.80 -27.88
N VAL A 62 21.30 7.88 -27.09
CA VAL A 62 21.98 9.13 -27.43
C VAL A 62 23.48 8.91 -27.61
N VAL A 63 24.13 8.19 -26.68
CA VAL A 63 25.56 7.88 -26.77
C VAL A 63 25.87 7.09 -28.05
N VAL A 64 25.07 6.08 -28.36
CA VAL A 64 25.26 5.27 -29.58
C VAL A 64 25.15 6.15 -30.83
N VAL A 65 24.13 7.01 -30.91
CA VAL A 65 23.95 7.93 -32.05
C VAL A 65 25.16 8.85 -32.21
N VAL A 66 25.63 9.47 -31.13
CA VAL A 66 26.79 10.36 -31.16
C VAL A 66 28.05 9.61 -31.61
N VAL A 67 28.28 8.40 -31.09
CA VAL A 67 29.43 7.58 -31.50
C VAL A 67 29.36 7.23 -32.99
N VAL A 68 28.19 6.84 -33.49
CA VAL A 68 28.01 6.54 -34.92
C VAL A 68 28.28 7.77 -35.78
N GLU A 69 27.74 8.93 -35.43
CA GLU A 69 27.97 10.18 -36.16
C GLU A 69 29.46 10.54 -36.21
N VAL A 70 30.15 10.46 -35.07
CA VAL A 70 31.60 10.72 -34.99
C VAL A 70 32.40 9.74 -35.85
N VAL A 71 32.05 8.46 -35.84
CA VAL A 71 32.75 7.45 -36.66
C VAL A 71 32.55 7.71 -38.15
N VAL A 72 31.32 8.04 -38.58
CA VAL A 72 31.03 8.36 -39.99
C VAL A 72 31.85 9.57 -40.44
N VAL A 73 31.82 10.67 -39.68
CA VAL A 73 32.57 11.91 -39.99
C VAL A 73 34.10 11.70 -40.03
N LEU A 74 34.64 10.76 -39.25
CA LEU A 74 36.08 10.48 -39.24
C LEU A 74 36.53 9.56 -40.38
N VAL A 75 35.62 8.77 -40.94
CA VAL A 75 35.92 7.78 -41.99
C VAL A 75 35.62 8.32 -43.40
N ASP A 76 34.71 9.28 -43.51
CA ASP A 76 34.45 10.07 -44.73
C ASP A 76 35.52 11.15 -44.98
#